data_AF-A0A846HC19-F1
#
_entry.id   AF-A0A846HC19-F1
#
_cell.length_a   1.000
_cell.length_b   1.000
_cell.length_c   1.000
_cell.angle_alpha   90.00
_cell.angle_beta   90.00
_cell.angle_gamma   90.00
#
_symmetry.space_group_name_H-M   'P 1'
#
loop_
_entity.id
_entity.type
_entity.pdbx_description
1 polymer ?
#
loop_
_entity_poly.entity_id
_entity_poly.type
_entity_poly.pdbx_seq_one_letter_code
_entity_poly.pdbx_strand_id
1 'polypeptide(L)'
;MLTCTQRKPPNSNAAVTLTLALTAEERTRSRHRFEIDGQAVFLRLPRGTVLHDGDILQDETNSNLIRIAAKPEAVLTVTAQTPILLLQAAYHLGNRHVPVEITTTYLRLLPDSVLRSMLEQLGLEIKEEILPFQPEIGAYGHH
;
A
#
# COMPACT_ATOMS: atom_id res chain seq x y z
N MET A 1 -9.18 -23.72 2.35
CA MET A 1 -9.11 -22.33 2.86
C MET A 1 -7.87 -22.19 3.72
N LEU A 2 -7.06 -21.15 3.51
CA LEU A 2 -5.84 -20.90 4.30
C LEU A 2 -6.10 -19.76 5.28
N THR A 3 -5.96 -20.03 6.58
CA THR A 3 -6.14 -19.02 7.63
C THR A 3 -4.78 -18.46 8.06
N CYS A 4 -4.47 -17.24 7.67
CA CYS A 4 -3.22 -16.55 8.01
C CYS A 4 -3.30 -15.92 9.39
N THR A 5 -2.43 -16.33 10.32
CA THR A 5 -2.44 -15.84 11.72
C THR A 5 -1.24 -14.99 12.10
N GLN A 6 -0.15 -15.08 11.34
CA GLN A 6 1.08 -14.37 11.66
C GLN A 6 1.63 -13.67 10.42
N ARG A 7 2.20 -12.48 10.64
CA ARG A 7 2.99 -11.74 9.65
C ARG A 7 4.46 -11.85 10.02
N LYS A 8 5.29 -12.20 9.04
CA LYS A 8 6.75 -12.24 9.11
C LYS A 8 7.31 -11.19 8.15
N PRO A 9 8.51 -10.66 8.44
CA PRO A 9 9.16 -9.74 7.51
C PRO A 9 9.42 -10.40 6.16
N PRO A 10 9.63 -9.61 5.09
CA PRO A 10 9.93 -10.14 3.77
C PRO A 10 11.11 -11.11 3.76
N ASN A 11 10.97 -12.21 3.04
CA ASN A 11 12.02 -13.19 2.85
C ASN A 11 12.00 -13.74 1.42
N SER A 12 13.00 -13.36 0.62
CA SER A 12 13.14 -13.79 -0.78
C SER A 12 13.37 -15.28 -0.94
N ASN A 13 13.94 -15.94 0.07
CA ASN A 13 14.26 -17.38 0.05
C ASN A 13 13.13 -18.25 0.63
N ALA A 14 12.03 -17.65 1.10
CA ALA A 14 10.90 -18.41 1.59
C ALA A 14 10.22 -19.16 0.42
N ALA A 15 10.06 -20.47 0.59
CA ALA A 15 9.20 -21.27 -0.28
C ALA A 15 7.74 -20.91 0.01
N VAL A 16 7.14 -20.09 -0.84
CA VAL A 16 5.76 -19.61 -0.68
C VAL A 16 4.80 -20.48 -1.48
N THR A 17 3.67 -20.81 -0.86
CA THR A 17 2.59 -21.58 -1.46
C THR A 17 1.84 -20.75 -2.49
N LEU A 18 1.63 -19.47 -2.20
CA LEU A 18 0.94 -18.53 -3.09
C LEU A 18 1.38 -17.09 -2.84
N THR A 19 1.09 -16.21 -3.81
CA THR A 19 1.25 -14.75 -3.67
C THR A 19 -0.11 -14.09 -3.68
N LEU A 20 -0.43 -13.30 -2.66
CA LEU A 20 -1.66 -12.54 -2.52
C LEU A 20 -1.39 -11.08 -2.88
N ALA A 21 -1.80 -10.68 -4.09
CA ALA A 21 -1.67 -9.30 -4.56
C ALA A 21 -2.81 -8.44 -4.02
N LEU A 22 -2.49 -7.44 -3.21
CA LEU A 22 -3.46 -6.58 -2.52
C LEU A 22 -3.18 -5.10 -2.80
N THR A 23 -4.24 -4.30 -2.97
CA THR A 23 -4.15 -2.83 -3.06
C THR A 23 -3.68 -2.21 -1.74
N ALA A 24 -3.32 -0.92 -1.75
CA ALA A 24 -2.97 -0.22 -0.51
C ALA A 24 -4.10 -0.31 0.54
N GLU A 25 -5.36 -0.15 0.13
CA GLU A 25 -6.50 -0.25 1.04
C GLU A 25 -6.67 -1.68 1.59
N GLU A 26 -6.61 -2.69 0.73
CA GLU A 26 -6.75 -4.09 1.14
C GLU A 26 -5.66 -4.51 2.14
N ARG A 27 -4.45 -3.95 2.02
CA ARG A 27 -3.32 -4.21 2.93
C ARG A 27 -3.49 -3.60 4.33
N THR A 28 -4.50 -2.77 4.54
CA THR A 28 -4.89 -2.29 5.89
C THR A 28 -5.84 -3.26 6.62
N ARG A 29 -6.37 -4.27 5.92
CA ARG A 29 -7.35 -5.21 6.47
C ARG A 29 -6.65 -6.31 7.26
N SER A 30 -6.82 -6.33 8.59
CA SER A 30 -6.27 -7.41 9.43
C SER A 30 -7.16 -8.65 9.56
N ARG A 31 -8.47 -8.49 9.29
CA ARG A 31 -9.48 -9.55 9.34
C ARG A 31 -10.38 -9.49 8.12
N HIS A 32 -10.06 -10.26 7.08
CA HIS A 32 -10.78 -10.24 5.82
C HIS A 32 -10.57 -11.54 5.05
N ARG A 33 -11.56 -11.94 4.24
CA ARG A 33 -11.47 -13.10 3.35
C ARG A 33 -11.19 -12.61 1.94
N PHE A 34 -10.07 -13.03 1.38
CA PHE A 34 -9.74 -12.86 -0.04
C PHE A 34 -9.88 -14.19 -0.77
N GLU A 35 -10.08 -14.11 -2.08
CA GLU A 35 -10.10 -15.26 -2.97
C GLU A 35 -9.13 -15.00 -4.12
N ILE A 36 -8.23 -15.95 -4.34
CA ILE A 36 -7.21 -15.86 -5.39
C ILE A 36 -7.08 -17.22 -6.06
N ASP A 37 -7.25 -17.25 -7.38
CA ASP A 37 -7.18 -18.47 -8.20
C ASP A 37 -8.00 -19.66 -7.64
N GLY A 38 -9.20 -19.37 -7.11
CA GLY A 38 -10.08 -20.37 -6.48
C GLY A 38 -9.66 -20.83 -5.08
N GLN A 39 -8.55 -20.32 -4.56
CA GLN A 39 -8.08 -20.53 -3.20
C GLN A 39 -8.53 -19.39 -2.28
N ALA A 40 -9.32 -19.74 -1.27
CA ALA A 40 -9.69 -18.79 -0.22
C ALA A 40 -8.56 -18.60 0.79
N VAL A 41 -8.22 -17.33 1.06
CA VAL A 41 -7.27 -16.90 2.10
C VAL A 41 -7.99 -16.01 3.10
N PHE A 42 -7.97 -16.38 4.37
CA PHE A 42 -8.56 -15.59 5.44
C PHE A 42 -7.47 -14.97 6.30
N LEU A 43 -7.42 -13.64 6.36
CA LEU A 43 -6.55 -12.91 7.28
C LEU A 43 -7.18 -12.95 8.67
N ARG A 44 -6.42 -13.41 9.66
CA ARG A 44 -6.76 -13.37 11.08
C ARG A 44 -5.56 -12.83 11.85
N LEU A 45 -5.17 -11.61 11.52
CA LEU A 45 -4.01 -10.91 12.07
C LEU A 45 -4.41 -10.02 13.26
N PRO A 46 -3.45 -9.59 14.10
CA PRO A 46 -3.68 -8.56 15.11
C PRO A 46 -4.33 -7.30 14.50
N ARG A 47 -5.21 -6.64 15.25
CA ARG A 47 -5.80 -5.36 14.81
C ARG A 47 -4.69 -4.32 14.58
N GLY A 48 -4.90 -3.44 13.61
CA GLY A 48 -3.90 -2.43 13.22
C GLY A 48 -2.74 -2.97 12.38
N THR A 49 -2.70 -4.27 12.06
CA THR A 49 -1.66 -4.81 11.16
C THR A 49 -1.80 -4.22 9.77
N VAL A 50 -0.76 -3.50 9.31
CA VAL A 50 -0.60 -3.04 7.94
C VAL A 50 0.39 -3.94 7.22
N LEU A 51 -0.02 -4.47 6.07
CA LEU A 51 0.79 -5.34 5.23
C LEU A 51 1.62 -4.52 4.25
N HIS A 52 2.87 -4.90 4.07
CA HIS A 52 3.82 -4.28 3.14
C HIS A 52 4.11 -5.23 1.99
N ASP A 53 4.60 -4.67 0.88
CA ASP A 53 5.10 -5.48 -0.22
C ASP A 53 6.19 -6.45 0.28
N GLY A 54 6.10 -7.70 -0.16
CA GLY A 54 7.02 -8.77 0.21
C GLY A 54 6.78 -9.42 1.57
N ASP A 55 5.90 -8.87 2.44
CA ASP A 55 5.58 -9.49 3.75
C ASP A 55 5.16 -10.96 3.56
N ILE A 56 5.55 -11.82 4.51
CA ILE A 56 5.21 -13.24 4.47
C ILE A 56 4.15 -13.52 5.54
N LEU A 57 3.00 -14.03 5.14
CA LEU A 57 1.98 -14.53 6.04
C LEU A 57 2.18 -16.03 6.28
N GLN A 58 2.08 -16.44 7.54
CA GLN A 58 2.07 -17.85 7.92
C GLN A 58 0.67 -18.27 8.33
N ASP A 59 0.25 -19.43 7.84
CA ASP A 59 -1.02 -20.03 8.19
C ASP A 59 -1.03 -20.66 9.59
N GLU A 60 -2.22 -20.96 10.10
CA GLU A 60 -2.38 -21.54 11.44
C GLU A 60 -1.77 -22.95 11.59
N THR A 61 -1.56 -23.66 10.48
CA THR A 61 -0.92 -24.99 10.46
C THR A 61 0.60 -24.93 10.37
N ASN A 62 1.18 -23.73 10.22
CA ASN A 62 2.59 -23.47 9.97
C ASN A 62 3.17 -24.14 8.71
N SER A 63 2.32 -24.70 7.84
CA SER A 63 2.72 -25.46 6.67
C SER A 63 2.70 -24.62 5.39
N ASN A 64 2.00 -23.48 5.40
CA ASN A 64 1.85 -22.62 4.24
C ASN A 64 2.40 -21.23 4.52
N LEU A 65 3.15 -20.72 3.55
CA LEU A 65 3.63 -19.35 3.54
C LEU A 65 3.03 -18.61 2.34
N ILE A 66 2.48 -17.44 2.59
CA ILE A 66 1.80 -16.62 1.60
C ILE A 66 2.55 -15.30 1.48
N ARG A 67 3.03 -14.96 0.28
CA ARG A 67 3.68 -13.67 0.04
C ARG A 67 2.63 -12.60 -0.23
N ILE A 68 2.77 -11.44 0.39
CA ILE A 68 2.03 -10.24 0.00
C ILE A 68 2.77 -9.58 -1.17
N ALA A 69 2.03 -9.23 -2.21
CA ALA A 69 2.50 -8.34 -3.26
C ALA A 69 1.65 -7.07 -3.28
N ALA A 70 2.28 -5.92 -3.41
CA ALA A 70 1.56 -4.68 -3.66
C ALA A 70 0.99 -4.73 -5.08
N LYS A 71 -0.33 -4.82 -5.16
CA LYS A 71 -1.06 -4.90 -6.43
C LYS A 71 -0.93 -3.55 -7.16
N PRO A 72 -0.54 -3.53 -8.44
CA PRO A 72 -0.62 -2.31 -9.23
C PRO A 72 -2.05 -1.79 -9.30
N GLU A 73 -2.23 -0.52 -8.99
CA GLU A 73 -3.52 0.16 -9.04
C GLU A 73 -3.37 1.54 -9.69
N ALA A 74 -4.50 2.16 -10.04
CA ALA A 74 -4.47 3.49 -10.63
C ALA A 74 -3.95 4.50 -9.62
N VAL A 75 -3.01 5.33 -10.06
CA VAL A 75 -2.32 6.32 -9.24
C VAL A 75 -2.01 7.58 -10.03
N LEU A 76 -1.84 8.68 -9.31
CA LEU A 76 -1.21 9.90 -9.77
C LEU A 76 0.20 9.95 -9.21
N THR A 77 1.21 9.91 -10.07
CA THR A 77 2.60 10.18 -9.69
C THR A 77 2.88 11.67 -9.93
N VAL A 78 3.29 12.36 -8.87
CA VAL A 78 3.50 13.81 -8.82
C VAL A 78 4.99 14.07 -8.68
N THR A 79 5.56 14.77 -9.65
CA THR A 79 6.97 15.19 -9.68
C THR A 79 7.08 16.71 -9.67
N ALA A 80 8.26 17.21 -9.33
CA ALA A 80 8.51 18.65 -9.33
C ALA A 80 9.95 18.96 -9.73
N GLN A 81 10.16 20.14 -10.32
CA GLN A 81 11.49 20.63 -10.69
C GLN A 81 12.34 20.99 -9.47
N THR A 82 11.71 21.25 -8.32
CA THR A 82 12.42 21.57 -7.07
C THR A 82 11.84 20.77 -5.90
N PRO A 83 12.68 20.29 -4.95
CA PRO A 83 12.21 19.51 -3.80
C PRO A 83 11.20 20.25 -2.92
N ILE A 84 11.30 21.59 -2.83
CA ILE A 84 10.41 22.40 -1.99
C ILE A 84 8.95 22.31 -2.42
N LEU A 85 8.67 22.17 -3.73
CA LEU A 85 7.31 22.03 -4.25
C LEU A 85 6.69 20.69 -3.81
N LEU A 86 7.47 19.60 -3.78
CA LEU A 86 7.00 18.32 -3.25
C LEU A 86 6.70 18.41 -1.75
N LEU A 87 7.52 19.13 -0.97
CA LEU A 87 7.26 19.33 0.45
C LEU A 87 5.97 20.12 0.70
N GLN A 88 5.73 21.19 -0.07
CA GLN A 88 4.49 21.97 0.00
C GLN A 88 3.28 21.12 -0.40
N ALA A 89 3.40 20.31 -1.45
CA ALA A 89 2.36 19.38 -1.88
C ALA A 89 2.03 18.36 -0.78
N ALA A 90 3.05 17.73 -0.19
CA ALA A 90 2.89 16.77 0.91
C ALA A 90 2.19 17.42 2.12
N TYR A 91 2.54 18.66 2.46
CA TYR A 91 1.85 19.43 3.51
C TYR A 91 0.36 19.62 3.20
N HIS A 92 0.01 20.05 1.98
CA HIS A 92 -1.39 20.27 1.60
C HIS A 92 -2.22 18.98 1.50
N LEU A 93 -1.61 17.89 1.05
CA LEU A 93 -2.25 16.57 1.00
C LEU A 93 -2.44 15.99 2.41
N GLY A 94 -1.42 16.12 3.27
CA GLY A 94 -1.48 15.71 4.68
C GLY A 94 -2.57 16.44 5.46
N ASN A 95 -2.73 17.76 5.25
CA ASN A 95 -3.81 18.56 5.84
C ASN A 95 -5.22 18.12 5.43
N ARG A 96 -5.34 17.31 4.37
CA ARG A 96 -6.59 16.74 3.88
C ARG A 96 -6.74 15.25 4.22
N HIS A 97 -5.80 14.70 5.00
CA HIS A 97 -5.74 13.28 5.34
C HIS A 97 -5.74 12.35 4.11
N VAL A 98 -5.11 12.80 3.03
CA VAL A 98 -4.96 11.99 1.82
C VAL A 98 -3.86 10.94 2.08
N PRO A 99 -4.09 9.64 1.78
CA PRO A 99 -3.02 8.66 1.74
C PRO A 99 -2.02 9.05 0.65
N VAL A 100 -0.74 9.20 1.01
CA VAL A 100 0.31 9.61 0.08
C VAL A 100 1.54 8.75 0.30
N GLU A 101 2.07 8.20 -0.79
CA GLU A 101 3.40 7.60 -0.83
C GLU A 101 4.41 8.72 -1.07
N ILE A 102 5.41 8.80 -0.20
CA ILE A 102 6.37 9.91 -0.19
C ILE A 102 7.75 9.35 -0.50
N THR A 103 8.40 9.93 -1.52
CA THR A 103 9.80 9.66 -1.83
C THR A 103 10.58 10.95 -1.96
N THR A 104 11.89 10.85 -2.18
CA THR A 104 12.76 12.02 -2.41
C THR A 104 12.49 12.71 -3.76
N THR A 105 11.86 12.01 -4.72
CA THR A 105 11.71 12.49 -6.10
C THR A 105 10.27 12.58 -6.57
N TYR A 106 9.32 11.95 -5.88
CA TYR A 106 7.90 12.01 -6.22
C TYR A 106 7.00 11.84 -5.00
N LEU A 107 5.76 12.32 -5.13
CA LEU A 107 4.63 11.89 -4.32
C LEU A 107 3.71 11.02 -5.17
N ARG A 108 3.04 10.05 -4.57
CA ARG A 108 2.01 9.28 -5.27
C ARG A 108 0.74 9.21 -4.43
N LEU A 109 -0.40 9.29 -5.08
CA LEU A 109 -1.73 9.24 -4.47
C LEU A 109 -2.73 8.55 -5.40
N LEU A 110 -3.89 8.17 -4.87
CA LEU A 110 -4.98 7.66 -5.70
C LEU A 110 -5.58 8.77 -6.59
N PRO A 111 -6.13 8.43 -7.77
CA PRO A 111 -6.76 9.39 -8.67
C PRO A 111 -7.91 10.14 -8.01
N ASP A 112 -7.79 11.45 -7.98
CA ASP A 112 -8.83 12.38 -7.54
C ASP A 112 -8.69 13.68 -8.35
N SER A 113 -9.76 14.09 -9.04
CA SER A 113 -9.73 15.25 -9.94
C SER A 113 -9.57 16.58 -9.22
N VAL A 114 -10.06 16.70 -7.98
CA VAL A 114 -9.94 17.90 -7.15
C VAL A 114 -8.50 18.04 -6.66
N LEU A 115 -7.93 16.95 -6.14
CA LEU A 115 -6.52 16.95 -5.70
C LEU A 115 -5.57 17.16 -6.88
N ARG A 116 -5.85 16.55 -8.04
CA ARG A 116 -5.08 16.79 -9.26
C ARG A 116 -5.05 18.27 -9.62
N SER A 117 -6.22 18.91 -9.69
CA SER A 117 -6.33 20.34 -10.03
C SER A 117 -5.56 21.23 -9.05
N MET A 118 -5.62 20.91 -7.74
CA MET A 118 -4.87 21.61 -6.71
C MET A 118 -3.34 21.46 -6.92
N LEU A 119 -2.88 20.25 -7.23
CA LEU A 119 -1.45 19.97 -7.45
C LEU A 119 -0.93 20.66 -8.72
N GLU A 120 -1.72 20.69 -9.80
CA GLU A 120 -1.39 21.45 -11.02
C GLU A 120 -1.29 22.96 -10.73
N GLN A 121 -2.17 23.51 -9.90
CA GLN A 121 -2.10 24.92 -9.48
C GLN A 121 -0.86 25.26 -8.65
N LEU A 122 -0.28 24.27 -7.95
CA LEU A 122 1.00 24.42 -7.24
C LEU A 122 2.21 24.33 -8.19
N GLY A 123 1.99 24.12 -9.49
CA GLY A 123 3.06 24.00 -10.49
C GLY A 123 3.74 22.63 -10.52
N LEU A 124 3.06 21.58 -10.05
CA LEU A 124 3.58 20.21 -10.08
C LEU A 124 3.26 19.53 -11.40
N GLU A 125 4.12 18.59 -11.79
CA GLU A 125 3.90 17.72 -12.93
C GLU A 125 3.21 16.43 -12.45
N ILE A 126 2.17 15.99 -13.15
CA ILE A 126 1.35 14.85 -12.75
C ILE A 126 1.26 13.85 -13.90
N LYS A 127 1.46 12.57 -13.57
CA LYS A 127 1.32 11.46 -14.50
C LYS A 127 0.33 10.44 -13.95
N GLU A 128 -0.62 10.03 -14.78
CA GLU A 128 -1.52 8.90 -14.49
C GLU A 128 -0.81 7.59 -14.84
N GLU A 129 -0.76 6.65 -13.90
CA GLU A 129 -0.07 5.38 -14.05
C GLU A 129 -0.83 4.23 -13.38
N ILE A 130 -0.46 2.99 -13.73
CA ILE A 130 -0.88 1.78 -13.00
C ILE A 130 0.37 1.22 -12.32
N LEU A 131 0.54 1.50 -11.04
CA LEU A 131 1.72 1.13 -10.26
C LEU A 131 1.33 0.67 -8.86
N PRO A 132 2.18 -0.14 -8.19
CA PRO A 132 2.02 -0.39 -6.77
C PRO A 132 2.00 0.93 -5.98
N PHE A 133 1.13 1.00 -4.98
CA PHE A 133 0.96 2.17 -4.13
C PHE A 133 1.21 1.82 -2.67
N GLN A 134 2.17 2.51 -2.03
CA GLN A 134 2.59 2.30 -0.64
C GLN A 134 2.50 3.62 0.13
N PRO A 135 1.30 4.04 0.57
CA PRO A 135 1.17 5.27 1.32
C PRO A 135 1.93 5.20 2.65
N GLU A 136 2.44 6.34 3.08
CA GLU A 136 2.99 6.52 4.42
C GLU A 136 1.90 6.21 5.46
N ILE A 137 2.30 5.50 6.51
CA ILE A 137 1.42 5.23 7.64
C ILE A 137 1.34 6.51 8.46
N GLY A 138 0.13 6.94 8.81
CA GLY A 138 -0.05 8.13 9.65
C GLY A 138 0.78 8.05 10.95
N ALA A 139 1.21 9.21 11.46
CA ALA A 139 2.11 9.32 12.61
C ALA A 139 1.62 8.61 13.89
N TYR A 140 0.31 8.36 13.99
CA TYR A 140 -0.31 7.56 15.04
C TYR A 140 -0.73 6.23 14.43
N GLY A 141 0.23 5.30 14.32
CA GLY A 141 -0.08 3.91 14.07
C GLY A 141 -1.17 3.45 15.04
N HIS A 142 -2.17 2.71 14.56
CA HIS A 142 -3.23 2.20 15.42
C HIS A 142 -2.61 1.37 16.55
N HIS A 143 -2.57 1.95 17.76
CA HIS A 143 -2.29 1.26 19.01
C HIS A 143 -3.36 0.18 19.26
#